data_AF-A0A6G3UUI6-F1
#
_entry.id   AF-A0A6G3UUI6-F1
#
_cell.length_a   1.000
_cell.length_b   1.000
_cell.length_c   1.000
_cell.angle_alpha   90.00
_cell.angle_beta   90.00
_cell.angle_gamma   90.00
#
_symmetry.space_group_name_H-M   'P 1'
#
loop_
_entity.id
_entity.type
_entity.pdbx_description
1 polymer ?
#
loop_
_entity_poly.entity_id
_entity_poly.type
_entity_poly.pdbx_seq_one_letter_code
_entity_poly.pdbx_strand_id
1 'polypeptide(L)'
;TATTYGSGELLLAAADAGARTIVFGVGGSATTDGGAGMLAALGARFLDVDGKPVGPGGGGLADLAEADLSGLDPRLAGIDLILASDVDNPLTGPKGAPEVYGRQKGATEADIAVLDAALARYASLLGPEQAELPGAGAAGGIGYGALVALGARFRPGIEVMLDVLGFAPALERATFVITGEGSLDAQTLHGKAPAGVAAAARAAGVEVVAVCGRLALTPEALEGAGIRRAYALLDLEPDPAVCMAEAGALLERVAESIARDFLA
;
A
#
# COMPACT_ATOMS: atom_id res chain seq x y z
N THR A 1 -23.20 3.02 -2.12
CA THR A 1 -22.31 2.86 -3.29
C THR A 1 -21.09 3.73 -3.12
N ALA A 2 -19.89 3.17 -3.32
CA ALA A 2 -18.62 3.90 -3.22
C ALA A 2 -17.90 3.82 -4.59
N THR A 3 -17.19 4.88 -4.97
CA THR A 3 -16.51 5.01 -6.27
C THR A 3 -15.12 5.60 -6.11
N THR A 4 -14.21 5.21 -7.01
CA THR A 4 -12.82 5.69 -7.08
C THR A 4 -12.63 6.89 -7.99
N TYR A 5 -13.72 7.49 -8.47
CA TYR A 5 -13.71 8.63 -9.40
C TYR A 5 -12.78 9.77 -8.96
N GLY A 6 -12.86 10.17 -7.69
CA GLY A 6 -12.00 11.23 -7.14
C GLY A 6 -10.50 10.91 -7.19
N SER A 7 -10.11 9.63 -7.18
CA SER A 7 -8.71 9.25 -7.38
C SER A 7 -8.24 9.59 -8.80
N GLY A 8 -9.10 9.42 -9.81
CA GLY A 8 -8.79 9.83 -11.18
C GLY A 8 -8.70 11.34 -11.32
N GLU A 9 -9.57 12.10 -10.63
CA GLU A 9 -9.47 13.57 -10.57
C GLU A 9 -8.13 14.04 -9.98
N LEU A 10 -7.63 13.37 -8.94
CA LEU A 10 -6.31 13.66 -8.36
C LEU A 10 -5.16 13.34 -9.32
N LEU A 11 -5.25 12.25 -10.09
CA LEU A 11 -4.27 11.92 -11.11
C LEU A 11 -4.25 12.96 -12.24
N LEU A 12 -5.42 13.45 -12.67
CA LEU A 12 -5.52 14.56 -13.63
C LEU A 12 -4.90 15.84 -13.07
N ALA A 13 -5.19 16.18 -11.81
CA ALA A 13 -4.61 17.36 -11.18
C ALA A 13 -3.08 17.28 -11.10
N ALA A 14 -2.52 16.09 -10.83
CA ALA A 14 -1.08 15.88 -10.86
C ALA A 14 -0.51 16.02 -12.29
N ALA A 15 -1.20 15.50 -13.30
CA ALA A 15 -0.82 15.66 -14.70
C ALA A 15 -0.89 17.14 -15.16
N ASP A 16 -1.92 17.88 -14.72
CA ASP A 16 -2.08 19.32 -14.97
C ASP A 16 -0.96 20.14 -14.34
N ALA A 17 -0.46 19.72 -13.17
CA ALA A 17 0.71 20.29 -12.52
C ALA A 17 2.04 19.95 -13.23
N GLY A 18 2.01 19.16 -14.31
CA GLY A 18 3.18 18.78 -15.09
C GLY A 18 4.03 17.67 -14.48
N ALA A 19 3.44 16.86 -13.58
CA ALA A 19 4.14 15.72 -13.00
C ALA A 19 4.63 14.76 -14.10
N ARG A 20 5.89 14.31 -13.96
CA ARG A 20 6.49 13.27 -14.83
C ARG A 20 6.54 11.90 -14.15
N THR A 21 6.48 11.91 -12.82
CA THR A 21 6.42 10.72 -11.97
C THR A 21 5.34 10.95 -10.93
N ILE A 22 4.47 9.97 -10.74
CA ILE A 22 3.43 10.01 -9.70
C ILE A 22 3.62 8.78 -8.82
N VAL A 23 3.84 9.00 -7.52
CA VAL A 23 3.73 7.95 -6.52
C VAL A 23 2.28 7.89 -6.07
N PHE A 24 1.59 6.85 -6.50
CA PHE A 24 0.20 6.62 -6.17
C PHE A 24 0.09 5.61 -5.03
N GLY A 25 0.06 6.15 -3.81
CA GLY A 25 -0.13 5.37 -2.58
C GLY A 25 -1.58 4.88 -2.46
N VAL A 26 -1.76 3.56 -2.36
CA VAL A 26 -3.09 2.94 -2.24
C VAL A 26 -3.21 2.11 -0.96
N GLY A 27 -4.23 2.41 -0.16
CA GLY A 27 -4.52 1.78 1.12
C GLY A 27 -5.74 2.42 1.78
N GLY A 28 -6.30 1.79 2.83
CA GLY A 28 -7.39 2.39 3.62
C GLY A 28 -8.65 2.75 2.83
N SER A 29 -8.96 2.03 1.75
CA SER A 29 -10.06 2.37 0.84
C SER A 29 -11.44 1.96 1.36
N ALA A 30 -12.48 2.74 1.05
CA ALA A 30 -13.90 2.36 1.21
C ALA A 30 -14.51 1.69 -0.03
N THR A 31 -13.75 1.59 -1.13
CA THR A 31 -14.23 1.20 -2.45
C THR A 31 -13.87 -0.25 -2.78
N THR A 32 -14.70 -0.90 -3.59
CA THR A 32 -14.38 -2.15 -4.31
C THR A 32 -15.02 -2.03 -5.68
N ASP A 33 -14.34 -1.35 -6.61
CA ASP A 33 -14.85 -1.06 -7.96
C ASP A 33 -13.80 -1.31 -9.06
N GLY A 34 -12.70 -2.00 -8.74
CA GLY A 34 -11.68 -2.33 -9.75
C GLY A 34 -10.91 -1.12 -10.27
N GLY A 35 -11.05 0.05 -9.65
CA GLY A 35 -10.54 1.29 -10.21
C GLY A 35 -11.36 1.78 -11.41
N ALA A 36 -12.53 1.22 -11.69
CA ALA A 36 -13.36 1.64 -12.82
C ALA A 36 -13.81 3.10 -12.68
N GLY A 37 -14.14 3.55 -11.46
CA GLY A 37 -14.41 4.96 -11.20
C GLY A 37 -13.22 5.86 -11.55
N MET A 38 -12.03 5.49 -11.09
CA MET A 38 -10.77 6.18 -11.41
C MET A 38 -10.57 6.25 -12.92
N LEU A 39 -10.63 5.13 -13.64
CA LEU A 39 -10.42 5.12 -15.10
C LEU A 39 -11.50 5.91 -15.84
N ALA A 40 -12.75 5.89 -15.37
CA ALA A 40 -13.83 6.69 -15.97
C ALA A 40 -13.53 8.19 -15.86
N ALA A 41 -13.03 8.67 -14.71
CA ALA A 41 -12.60 10.05 -14.55
C ALA A 41 -11.43 10.42 -15.49
N LEU A 42 -10.59 9.45 -15.83
CA LEU A 42 -9.48 9.60 -16.77
C LEU A 42 -9.89 9.51 -18.25
N GLY A 43 -11.16 9.22 -18.54
CA GLY A 43 -11.71 9.20 -19.90
C GLY A 43 -12.07 7.81 -20.45
N ALA A 44 -11.91 6.73 -19.67
CA ALA A 44 -12.41 5.41 -20.06
C ALA A 44 -13.94 5.34 -20.04
N ARG A 45 -14.50 4.43 -20.82
CA ARG A 45 -15.95 4.15 -20.87
C ARG A 45 -16.23 2.69 -20.57
N PHE A 46 -17.18 2.44 -19.69
CA PHE A 46 -17.61 1.10 -19.27
C PHE A 46 -19.09 0.97 -19.57
N LEU A 47 -19.44 0.10 -20.52
CA LEU A 47 -20.76 0.05 -21.13
C LEU A 47 -21.43 -1.31 -20.92
N ASP A 48 -22.76 -1.28 -20.76
CA ASP A 48 -23.62 -2.46 -20.75
C ASP A 48 -23.92 -2.97 -22.18
N VAL A 49 -24.74 -4.02 -22.29
CA VAL A 49 -25.08 -4.67 -23.57
C VAL A 49 -25.84 -3.74 -24.52
N ASP A 50 -26.49 -2.71 -23.99
CA ASP A 50 -27.27 -1.72 -24.75
C ASP A 50 -26.40 -0.50 -25.12
N GLY A 51 -25.11 -0.51 -24.77
CA GLY A 51 -24.18 0.59 -25.01
C GLY A 51 -24.34 1.76 -24.04
N LYS A 52 -25.01 1.58 -22.89
CA LYS A 52 -25.17 2.61 -21.87
C LYS A 52 -24.09 2.48 -20.78
N PRO A 53 -23.67 3.59 -20.15
CA PRO A 53 -22.73 3.52 -19.03
C PRO A 53 -23.25 2.64 -17.89
N VAL A 54 -22.39 1.74 -17.39
CA VAL A 54 -22.70 0.97 -16.18
C VAL A 54 -22.79 1.87 -14.95
N GLY A 55 -23.52 1.42 -13.94
CA GLY A 55 -23.65 2.17 -12.67
C GLY A 55 -22.30 2.32 -11.94
N PRO A 56 -22.12 3.35 -11.10
CA PRO A 56 -20.89 3.55 -10.34
C PRO A 56 -20.66 2.46 -9.28
N GLY A 57 -19.38 2.26 -8.92
CA GLY A 57 -18.96 1.25 -7.94
C GLY A 57 -18.89 -0.16 -8.53
N GLY A 58 -18.43 -1.14 -7.74
CA GLY A 58 -18.22 -2.50 -8.25
C GLY A 58 -19.49 -3.25 -8.62
N GLY A 59 -20.64 -2.90 -8.05
CA GLY A 59 -21.92 -3.55 -8.37
C GLY A 59 -22.33 -3.34 -9.83
N GLY A 60 -22.11 -2.15 -10.38
CA GLY A 60 -22.46 -1.87 -11.79
C GLY A 60 -21.61 -2.66 -12.78
N LEU A 61 -20.41 -3.11 -12.38
CA LEU A 61 -19.57 -3.95 -13.21
C LEU A 61 -20.18 -5.33 -13.48
N ALA A 62 -21.21 -5.75 -12.73
CA ALA A 62 -21.93 -6.99 -13.00
C ALA A 62 -22.58 -7.02 -14.40
N ASP A 63 -22.99 -5.84 -14.90
CA ASP A 63 -23.67 -5.65 -16.19
C ASP A 63 -22.70 -5.25 -17.31
N LEU A 64 -21.40 -5.20 -17.04
CA LEU A 64 -20.39 -4.76 -18.00
C LEU A 64 -20.30 -5.69 -19.22
N ALA A 65 -20.40 -5.10 -20.41
CA ALA A 65 -20.26 -5.80 -21.68
C ALA A 65 -19.04 -5.31 -22.48
N GLU A 66 -18.71 -4.02 -22.37
CA GLU A 66 -17.62 -3.40 -23.13
C GLU A 66 -16.83 -2.43 -22.25
N ALA A 67 -15.50 -2.45 -22.41
CA ALA A 67 -14.59 -1.50 -21.79
C ALA A 67 -13.75 -0.81 -22.88
N ASP A 68 -13.90 0.50 -23.01
CA ASP A 68 -13.20 1.31 -23.99
C ASP A 68 -12.22 2.26 -23.28
N LEU A 69 -10.93 1.99 -23.47
CA LEU A 69 -9.82 2.77 -22.91
C LEU A 69 -9.28 3.82 -23.89
N SER A 70 -9.80 3.92 -25.12
CA SER A 70 -9.28 4.84 -26.15
C SER A 70 -9.43 6.32 -25.79
N GLY A 71 -10.34 6.63 -24.87
CA GLY A 71 -10.57 7.98 -24.35
C GLY A 71 -9.67 8.39 -23.18
N LEU A 72 -8.78 7.52 -22.70
CA LEU A 72 -7.87 7.85 -21.60
C LEU A 72 -7.02 9.09 -21.93
N ASP A 73 -6.81 9.95 -20.94
CA ASP A 73 -6.00 11.16 -21.09
C ASP A 73 -4.60 10.79 -21.62
N PRO A 74 -4.22 11.26 -22.83
CA PRO A 74 -2.99 10.83 -23.49
C PRO A 74 -1.72 11.25 -22.74
N ARG A 75 -1.81 12.22 -21.83
CA ARG A 75 -0.68 12.66 -21.01
C ARG A 75 -0.21 11.57 -20.05
N LEU A 76 -1.12 10.69 -19.61
CA LEU A 76 -0.83 9.62 -18.66
C LEU A 76 0.18 8.61 -19.20
N ALA A 77 0.19 8.37 -20.51
CA ALA A 77 1.17 7.47 -21.15
C ALA A 77 2.62 7.96 -21.02
N GLY A 78 2.82 9.26 -20.78
CA GLY A 78 4.14 9.86 -20.57
C GLY A 78 4.53 10.04 -19.10
N ILE A 79 3.70 9.56 -18.16
CA ILE A 79 3.92 9.68 -16.72
C ILE A 79 4.38 8.32 -16.17
N ASP A 80 5.48 8.31 -15.43
CA ASP A 80 5.90 7.14 -14.66
C ASP A 80 5.03 7.01 -13.41
N LEU A 81 4.03 6.13 -13.48
CA LEU A 81 3.10 5.88 -12.39
C LEU A 81 3.59 4.72 -11.52
N ILE A 82 3.94 5.02 -10.28
CA ILE A 82 4.37 4.05 -9.28
C ILE A 82 3.19 3.73 -8.38
N LEU A 83 2.68 2.50 -8.44
CA LEU A 83 1.66 2.00 -7.53
C LEU A 83 2.33 1.56 -6.23
N ALA A 84 2.25 2.40 -5.19
CA ALA A 84 2.83 2.13 -3.89
C ALA A 84 1.79 1.45 -2.99
N SER A 85 2.03 0.19 -2.62
CA SER A 85 1.16 -0.55 -1.70
C SER A 85 1.93 -1.62 -0.93
N ASP A 86 1.44 -1.95 0.27
CA ASP A 86 1.98 -3.01 1.12
C ASP A 86 1.13 -4.30 1.02
N VAL A 87 0.25 -4.36 0.01
CA VAL A 87 -0.66 -5.47 -0.25
C VAL A 87 -0.31 -6.12 -1.58
N ASP A 88 -0.16 -7.45 -1.59
CA ASP A 88 0.16 -8.25 -2.77
C ASP A 88 -1.03 -9.08 -3.29
N ASN A 89 -2.19 -8.96 -2.65
CA ASN A 89 -3.40 -9.71 -2.99
C ASN A 89 -3.81 -9.53 -4.47
N PRO A 90 -4.29 -10.59 -5.14
CA PRO A 90 -4.86 -10.50 -6.48
C PRO A 90 -6.20 -9.74 -6.47
N LEU A 91 -6.74 -9.46 -7.65
CA LEU A 91 -8.03 -8.77 -7.78
C LEU A 91 -9.19 -9.61 -7.24
N THR A 92 -9.23 -10.90 -7.58
CA THR A 92 -10.38 -11.80 -7.35
C THR A 92 -10.00 -13.12 -6.68
N GLY A 93 -11.00 -13.90 -6.28
CA GLY A 93 -10.85 -15.25 -5.71
C GLY A 93 -10.67 -15.28 -4.19
N PRO A 94 -10.26 -16.43 -3.61
CA PRO A 94 -10.20 -16.61 -2.15
C PRO A 94 -9.23 -15.68 -1.42
N LYS A 95 -8.27 -15.11 -2.15
CA LYS A 95 -7.33 -14.09 -1.66
C LYS A 95 -7.57 -12.73 -2.32
N GLY A 96 -8.64 -12.59 -3.09
CA GLY A 96 -8.99 -11.40 -3.85
C GLY A 96 -9.45 -10.24 -2.98
N ALA A 97 -9.56 -9.07 -3.59
CA ALA A 97 -9.93 -7.85 -2.89
C ALA A 97 -11.31 -7.93 -2.19
N PRO A 98 -12.37 -8.49 -2.81
CA PRO A 98 -13.67 -8.62 -2.15
C PRO A 98 -13.62 -9.57 -0.94
N GLU A 99 -13.00 -10.74 -1.08
CA GLU A 99 -12.97 -11.76 -0.02
C GLU A 99 -12.18 -11.27 1.19
N VAL A 100 -11.02 -10.67 0.97
CA VAL A 100 -10.11 -10.27 2.05
C VAL A 100 -10.55 -8.95 2.70
N TYR A 101 -11.04 -7.99 1.92
CA TYR A 101 -11.28 -6.63 2.40
C TYR A 101 -12.75 -6.17 2.36
N GLY A 102 -13.67 -6.95 1.79
CA GLY A 102 -15.07 -6.56 1.65
C GLY A 102 -15.75 -6.35 3.00
N ARG A 103 -15.56 -7.26 3.95
CA ARG A 103 -16.22 -7.24 5.28
C ARG A 103 -15.92 -5.96 6.06
N GLN A 104 -14.65 -5.54 6.11
CA GLN A 104 -14.25 -4.29 6.78
C GLN A 104 -14.75 -3.02 6.07
N LYS A 105 -15.13 -3.13 4.79
CA LYS A 105 -15.76 -2.05 4.01
C LYS A 105 -17.29 -2.06 4.08
N GLY A 106 -17.86 -2.99 4.85
CA GLY A 106 -19.31 -3.11 5.05
C GLY A 106 -20.04 -4.01 4.05
N ALA A 107 -19.32 -4.81 3.25
CA ALA A 107 -19.94 -5.78 2.34
C ALA A 107 -20.44 -7.03 3.09
N THR A 108 -21.64 -7.49 2.75
CA THR A 108 -22.15 -8.80 3.18
C THR A 108 -21.52 -9.93 2.36
N GLU A 109 -21.67 -11.19 2.80
CA GLU A 109 -21.21 -12.36 2.01
C GLU A 109 -21.83 -12.41 0.60
N ALA A 110 -23.09 -11.99 0.49
CA ALA A 110 -23.77 -11.89 -0.81
C ALA A 110 -23.13 -10.79 -1.68
N ASP A 111 -22.83 -9.62 -1.09
CA ASP A 111 -22.14 -8.55 -1.81
C ASP A 111 -20.74 -8.98 -2.25
N ILE A 112 -20.01 -9.71 -1.40
CA ILE A 112 -18.66 -10.22 -1.72
C ILE A 112 -18.71 -11.12 -2.95
N ALA A 113 -19.65 -12.07 -3.00
CA ALA A 113 -19.81 -12.96 -4.16
C ALA A 113 -20.16 -12.20 -5.45
N VAL A 114 -21.03 -11.19 -5.35
CA VAL A 114 -21.39 -10.33 -6.50
C VAL A 114 -20.20 -9.50 -6.96
N LEU A 115 -19.47 -8.88 -6.03
CA LEU A 115 -18.31 -8.05 -6.32
C LEU A 115 -17.17 -8.86 -6.95
N ASP A 116 -16.90 -10.07 -6.43
CA ASP A 116 -15.86 -10.94 -6.99
C ASP A 116 -16.17 -11.35 -8.44
N ALA A 117 -17.42 -11.77 -8.70
CA ALA A 117 -17.87 -12.09 -10.05
C ALA A 117 -17.84 -10.89 -11.00
N ALA A 118 -18.25 -9.70 -10.51
CA ALA A 118 -18.24 -8.47 -11.28
C ALA A 118 -16.80 -8.03 -11.63
N LEU A 119 -15.85 -8.16 -10.69
CA LEU A 119 -14.44 -7.89 -10.93
C LEU A 119 -13.79 -8.92 -11.87
N ALA A 120 -14.19 -10.19 -11.80
CA ALA A 120 -13.71 -11.21 -12.72
C ALA A 120 -14.16 -10.92 -14.17
N ARG A 121 -15.41 -10.47 -14.35
CA ARG A 121 -15.94 -9.99 -15.63
C ARG A 121 -15.19 -8.74 -16.12
N TYR A 122 -14.95 -7.80 -15.23
CA TYR A 122 -14.17 -6.60 -15.54
C TYR A 122 -12.75 -6.95 -16.01
N ALA A 123 -12.09 -7.87 -15.31
CA ALA A 123 -10.75 -8.32 -15.67
C ALA A 123 -10.70 -9.07 -17.00
N SER A 124 -11.71 -9.88 -17.31
CA SER A 124 -11.74 -10.64 -18.57
C SER A 124 -11.85 -9.74 -19.81
N LEU A 125 -12.38 -8.52 -19.66
CA LEU A 125 -12.50 -7.53 -20.74
C LEU A 125 -11.25 -6.66 -20.92
N LEU A 126 -10.48 -6.44 -19.85
CA LEU A 126 -9.33 -5.51 -19.87
C LEU A 126 -7.98 -6.21 -19.93
N GLY A 127 -7.86 -7.39 -19.34
CA GLY A 127 -6.58 -8.08 -19.16
C GLY A 127 -6.63 -8.99 -17.93
N PRO A 128 -7.00 -10.27 -18.09
CA PRO A 128 -7.11 -11.20 -16.96
C PRO A 128 -5.75 -11.50 -16.31
N GLU A 129 -4.65 -11.42 -17.05
CA GLU A 129 -3.31 -11.67 -16.53
C GLU A 129 -2.86 -10.61 -15.51
N GLN A 130 -3.32 -9.37 -15.63
CA GLN A 130 -3.01 -8.30 -14.68
C GLN A 130 -3.76 -8.47 -13.36
N ALA A 131 -4.83 -9.27 -13.32
CA ALA A 131 -5.63 -9.50 -12.11
C ALA A 131 -4.86 -10.31 -11.05
N GLU A 132 -3.86 -11.08 -11.48
CA GLU A 132 -3.01 -11.91 -10.62
C GLU A 132 -1.71 -11.22 -10.21
N LEU A 133 -1.44 -10.02 -10.73
CA LEU A 133 -0.21 -9.30 -10.40
C LEU A 133 -0.23 -8.82 -8.93
N PRO A 134 0.94 -8.75 -8.28
CA PRO A 134 1.05 -8.15 -6.95
C PRO A 134 0.44 -6.76 -6.92
N GLY A 135 -0.43 -6.53 -5.93
CA GLY A 135 -1.12 -5.25 -5.74
C GLY A 135 -2.35 -5.05 -6.61
N ALA A 136 -2.73 -6.01 -7.47
CA ALA A 136 -3.95 -5.89 -8.27
C ALA A 136 -5.20 -5.70 -7.40
N GLY A 137 -5.29 -6.40 -6.27
CA GLY A 137 -6.38 -6.25 -5.31
C GLY A 137 -6.28 -5.03 -4.39
N ALA A 138 -5.19 -4.27 -4.45
CA ALA A 138 -4.97 -3.13 -3.56
C ALA A 138 -6.09 -2.09 -3.70
N ALA A 139 -6.52 -1.56 -2.55
CA ALA A 139 -7.59 -0.58 -2.43
C ALA A 139 -8.90 -0.95 -3.16
N GLY A 140 -9.27 -2.25 -3.15
CA GLY A 140 -10.50 -2.71 -3.80
C GLY A 140 -10.42 -2.79 -5.32
N GLY A 141 -9.23 -3.05 -5.83
CA GLY A 141 -8.96 -3.20 -7.26
C GLY A 141 -8.50 -1.94 -7.97
N ILE A 142 -8.29 -0.81 -7.27
CA ILE A 142 -7.62 0.36 -7.86
C ILE A 142 -6.27 -0.03 -8.43
N GLY A 143 -5.54 -0.89 -7.71
CA GLY A 143 -4.25 -1.39 -8.18
C GLY A 143 -4.37 -2.05 -9.55
N TYR A 144 -5.34 -2.95 -9.73
CA TYR A 144 -5.62 -3.56 -11.03
C TYR A 144 -5.88 -2.51 -12.12
N GLY A 145 -6.77 -1.53 -11.87
CA GLY A 145 -7.04 -0.45 -12.82
C GLY A 145 -5.79 0.33 -13.20
N ALA A 146 -4.92 0.66 -12.23
CA ALA A 146 -3.65 1.34 -12.48
C ALA A 146 -2.66 0.47 -13.28
N LEU A 147 -2.58 -0.82 -12.98
CA LEU A 147 -1.70 -1.76 -13.67
C LEU A 147 -2.13 -1.99 -15.13
N VAL A 148 -3.41 -2.32 -15.35
CA VAL A 148 -3.91 -2.73 -16.66
C VAL A 148 -4.07 -1.57 -17.64
N ALA A 149 -4.54 -0.41 -17.16
CA ALA A 149 -4.91 0.70 -18.04
C ALA A 149 -3.90 1.85 -18.05
N LEU A 150 -3.13 2.03 -16.97
CA LEU A 150 -2.19 3.14 -16.84
C LEU A 150 -0.72 2.69 -16.91
N GLY A 151 -0.47 1.39 -17.05
CA GLY A 151 0.89 0.83 -17.08
C GLY A 151 1.68 1.08 -15.79
N ALA A 152 0.99 1.21 -14.66
CA ALA A 152 1.63 1.48 -13.38
C ALA A 152 2.60 0.35 -13.02
N ARG A 153 3.66 0.69 -12.29
CA ARG A 153 4.61 -0.28 -11.74
C ARG A 153 4.35 -0.43 -10.25
N PHE A 154 3.98 -1.64 -9.84
CA PHE A 154 3.86 -1.98 -8.43
C PHE A 154 5.23 -1.87 -7.75
N ARG A 155 5.26 -1.21 -6.59
CA ARG A 155 6.40 -1.19 -5.68
C ARG A 155 5.91 -1.25 -4.23
N PRO A 156 6.60 -1.99 -3.34
CA PRO A 156 6.32 -1.93 -1.91
C PRO A 156 6.42 -0.49 -1.40
N GLY A 157 5.47 -0.06 -0.55
CA GLY A 157 5.38 1.32 -0.09
C GLY A 157 6.67 1.80 0.59
N ILE A 158 7.25 0.95 1.44
CA ILE A 158 8.50 1.27 2.13
C ILE A 158 9.67 1.52 1.17
N GLU A 159 9.83 0.73 0.11
CA GLU A 159 10.92 0.94 -0.85
C GLU A 159 10.80 2.29 -1.55
N VAL A 160 9.57 2.67 -1.93
CA VAL A 160 9.31 3.97 -2.54
C VAL A 160 9.65 5.10 -1.56
N MET A 161 9.28 4.96 -0.29
CA MET A 161 9.61 5.97 0.72
C MET A 161 11.12 6.10 0.96
N LEU A 162 11.86 4.99 1.00
CA LEU A 162 13.31 5.03 1.15
C LEU A 162 13.98 5.77 -0.01
N ASP A 163 13.51 5.56 -1.24
CA ASP A 163 14.01 6.29 -2.42
C ASP A 163 13.69 7.79 -2.35
N VAL A 164 12.42 8.14 -2.07
CA VAL A 164 11.96 9.53 -2.01
C VAL A 164 12.69 10.32 -0.91
N LEU A 165 13.01 9.67 0.20
CA LEU A 165 13.72 10.28 1.32
C LEU A 165 15.25 10.32 1.13
N GLY A 166 15.77 9.75 0.03
CA GLY A 166 17.21 9.67 -0.20
C GLY A 166 17.94 8.82 0.86
N PHE A 167 17.32 7.72 1.28
CA PHE A 167 17.82 6.89 2.37
C PHE A 167 19.18 6.25 2.03
N ALA A 168 19.38 5.76 0.80
CA ALA A 168 20.65 5.14 0.40
C ALA A 168 21.85 6.11 0.52
N PRO A 169 21.81 7.35 -0.02
CA PRO A 169 22.86 8.34 0.23
C PRO A 169 23.07 8.70 1.71
N ALA A 170 22.01 8.71 2.52
CA ALA A 170 22.14 8.95 3.96
C ALA A 170 22.86 7.79 4.66
N LEU A 171 22.56 6.56 4.24
CA LEU A 171 23.11 5.32 4.77
C LEU A 171 24.61 5.18 4.49
N GLU A 172 25.11 5.63 3.34
CA GLU A 172 26.54 5.68 3.02
C GLU A 172 27.38 6.48 4.03
N ARG A 173 26.74 7.42 4.73
CA ARG A 173 27.36 8.29 5.73
C ARG A 173 27.03 7.86 7.16
N ALA A 174 26.17 6.86 7.33
CA ALA A 174 25.71 6.41 8.63
C ALA A 174 26.66 5.37 9.21
N THR A 175 27.00 5.51 10.49
CA THR A 175 27.69 4.47 11.26
C THR A 175 26.69 3.48 11.87
N PHE A 176 25.43 3.91 12.03
CA PHE A 176 24.40 3.21 12.77
C PHE A 176 23.01 3.73 12.39
N VAL A 177 22.01 2.86 12.39
CA VAL A 177 20.61 3.21 12.06
C VAL A 177 19.70 2.92 13.24
N ILE A 178 18.85 3.89 13.58
CA ILE A 178 17.74 3.72 14.53
C ILE A 178 16.45 3.79 13.72
N THR A 179 15.59 2.78 13.86
CA THR A 179 14.25 2.73 13.25
C THR A 179 13.19 2.47 14.32
N GLY A 180 11.91 2.45 13.96
CA GLY A 180 10.86 2.18 14.94
C GLY A 180 9.43 2.23 14.43
N GLU A 181 8.52 1.69 15.23
CA GLU A 181 7.07 1.78 15.05
C GLU A 181 6.32 1.52 16.37
N GLY A 182 5.00 1.69 16.39
CA GLY A 182 4.22 1.48 17.62
C GLY A 182 4.22 0.04 18.15
N SER A 183 4.10 -0.96 17.27
CA SER A 183 4.09 -2.38 17.63
C SER A 183 5.04 -3.13 16.69
N LEU A 184 6.14 -3.64 17.22
CA LEU A 184 7.07 -4.48 16.47
C LEU A 184 6.59 -5.93 16.58
N ASP A 185 5.81 -6.37 15.60
CA ASP A 185 5.10 -7.66 15.60
C ASP A 185 5.23 -8.39 14.25
N ALA A 186 4.55 -9.52 14.09
CA ALA A 186 4.64 -10.31 12.85
C ALA A 186 4.28 -9.49 11.60
N GLN A 187 3.39 -8.48 11.69
CA GLN A 187 3.05 -7.64 10.55
C GLN A 187 4.22 -6.73 10.15
N THR A 188 5.09 -6.36 11.08
CA THR A 188 6.32 -5.61 10.79
C THR A 188 7.15 -6.30 9.71
N LEU A 189 7.29 -7.62 9.84
CA LEU A 189 8.10 -8.45 8.94
C LEU A 189 7.55 -8.51 7.52
N HIS A 190 6.28 -8.15 7.33
CA HIS A 190 5.59 -8.18 6.03
C HIS A 190 5.68 -6.83 5.30
N GLY A 191 6.85 -6.18 5.32
CA GLY A 191 7.12 -5.00 4.49
C GLY A 191 6.81 -3.65 5.13
N LYS A 192 6.63 -3.57 6.46
CA LYS A 192 6.53 -2.28 7.15
C LYS A 192 7.86 -1.55 7.24
N ALA A 193 7.79 -0.29 7.68
CA ALA A 193 8.92 0.63 7.72
C ALA A 193 10.17 0.07 8.44
N PRO A 194 10.07 -0.51 9.65
CA PRO A 194 11.26 -1.03 10.33
C PRO A 194 11.94 -2.17 9.57
N ALA A 195 11.18 -3.07 8.98
CA ALA A 195 11.73 -4.19 8.20
C ALA A 195 12.41 -3.71 6.91
N GLY A 196 11.81 -2.76 6.18
CA GLY A 196 12.43 -2.20 4.98
C GLY A 196 13.70 -1.39 5.28
N VAL A 197 13.68 -0.57 6.34
CA VAL A 197 14.87 0.14 6.83
C VAL A 197 15.96 -0.85 7.22
N ALA A 198 15.61 -1.89 7.97
CA ALA A 198 16.58 -2.90 8.41
C ALA A 198 17.19 -3.68 7.24
N ALA A 199 16.37 -4.06 6.25
CA ALA A 199 16.84 -4.72 5.04
C ALA A 199 17.80 -3.85 4.23
N ALA A 200 17.47 -2.57 4.02
CA ALA A 200 18.32 -1.62 3.31
C ALA A 200 19.65 -1.36 4.05
N ALA A 201 19.58 -1.14 5.37
CA ALA A 201 20.77 -0.95 6.21
C ALA A 201 21.68 -2.17 6.22
N ARG A 202 21.11 -3.38 6.35
CA ARG A 202 21.85 -4.64 6.28
C ARG A 202 22.54 -4.83 4.94
N ALA A 203 21.88 -4.48 3.83
CA ALA A 203 22.49 -4.56 2.50
C ALA A 203 23.71 -3.64 2.34
N ALA A 204 23.75 -2.52 3.08
CA ALA A 204 24.91 -1.63 3.15
C ALA A 204 25.91 -1.98 4.26
N GLY A 205 25.67 -3.05 5.03
CA GLY A 205 26.53 -3.45 6.14
C GLY A 205 26.46 -2.53 7.37
N VAL A 206 25.39 -1.73 7.51
CA VAL A 206 25.18 -0.82 8.65
C VAL A 206 24.28 -1.48 9.69
N GLU A 207 24.67 -1.41 10.96
CA GLU A 207 23.90 -1.99 12.06
C GLU A 207 22.62 -1.20 12.37
N VAL A 208 21.58 -1.93 12.79
CA VAL A 208 20.24 -1.38 13.02
C VAL A 208 19.76 -1.74 14.42
N VAL A 209 19.19 -0.77 15.12
CA VAL A 209 18.34 -1.00 16.28
C VAL A 209 16.94 -0.45 16.06
N ALA A 210 15.97 -1.07 16.71
CA ALA A 210 14.59 -0.63 16.68
C ALA A 210 14.17 -0.03 18.03
N VAL A 211 13.33 1.00 17.98
CA VAL A 211 12.59 1.51 19.13
C VAL A 211 11.12 1.33 18.86
N CYS A 212 10.38 0.74 19.80
CA CYS A 212 8.98 0.44 19.59
C CYS A 212 8.13 0.68 20.83
N GLY A 213 6.82 0.91 20.65
CA GLY A 213 5.90 0.97 21.79
C GLY A 213 5.86 -0.38 22.52
N ARG A 214 5.62 -1.45 21.75
CA ARG A 214 5.61 -2.84 22.22
C ARG A 214 6.43 -3.73 21.31
N LEU A 215 7.21 -4.64 21.90
CA LEU A 215 7.90 -5.71 21.21
C LEU A 215 7.11 -7.02 21.34
N ALA A 216 6.64 -7.57 20.22
CA ALA A 216 5.95 -8.86 20.17
C ALA A 216 6.70 -9.89 19.29
N LEU A 217 7.79 -9.50 18.64
CA LEU A 217 8.69 -10.41 17.92
C LEU A 217 9.55 -11.22 18.90
N THR A 218 9.82 -12.47 18.54
CA THR A 218 10.82 -13.27 19.25
C THR A 218 12.23 -12.78 18.91
N PRO A 219 13.25 -13.09 19.74
CA PRO A 219 14.63 -12.74 19.43
C PRO A 219 15.09 -13.25 18.06
N GLU A 220 14.70 -14.46 17.67
CA GLU A 220 15.06 -15.06 16.38
C GLU A 220 14.42 -14.33 15.20
N ALA A 221 13.16 -13.89 15.35
CA ALA A 221 12.47 -13.11 14.34
C ALA A 221 13.08 -11.72 14.18
N LEU A 222 13.53 -11.12 15.28
CA LEU A 222 14.22 -9.82 15.28
C LEU A 222 15.57 -9.91 14.57
N GLU A 223 16.37 -10.92 14.90
CA GLU A 223 17.66 -11.18 14.23
C GLU A 223 17.47 -11.47 12.74
N GLY A 224 16.46 -12.29 12.39
CA GLY A 224 16.11 -12.59 11.00
C GLY A 224 15.74 -11.35 10.19
N ALA A 225 15.09 -10.35 10.84
CA ALA A 225 14.78 -9.05 10.25
C ALA A 225 16.00 -8.15 10.04
N GLY A 226 17.19 -8.53 10.56
CA GLY A 226 18.40 -7.72 10.51
C GLY A 226 18.42 -6.61 11.57
N ILE A 227 17.63 -6.74 12.63
CA ILE A 227 17.59 -5.80 13.75
C ILE A 227 18.43 -6.38 14.89
N ARG A 228 19.52 -5.71 15.25
CA ARG A 228 20.45 -6.17 16.29
C ARG A 228 19.83 -6.18 17.69
N ARG A 229 19.03 -5.15 17.98
CA ARG A 229 18.35 -4.99 19.28
C ARG A 229 17.10 -4.13 19.12
N ALA A 230 16.09 -4.42 19.93
CA ALA A 230 14.89 -3.61 20.06
C ALA A 230 14.75 -3.10 21.49
N TYR A 231 14.25 -1.87 21.63
CA TYR A 231 13.90 -1.24 22.90
C TYR A 231 12.40 -0.97 22.90
N ALA A 232 11.66 -1.55 23.84
CA ALA A 232 10.24 -1.30 23.97
C ALA A 232 9.96 -0.23 25.04
N LEU A 233 9.06 0.70 24.75
CA LEU A 233 8.60 1.68 25.74
C LEU A 233 7.92 0.98 26.92
N LEU A 234 7.21 -0.12 26.67
CA LEU A 234 6.58 -0.94 27.71
C LEU A 234 7.58 -1.58 28.70
N ASP A 235 8.87 -1.67 28.36
CA ASP A 235 9.90 -2.12 29.30
C ASP A 235 10.27 -1.02 30.31
N LEU A 236 10.02 0.25 29.96
CA LEU A 236 10.25 1.41 30.83
C LEU A 236 9.00 1.82 31.61
N GLU A 237 7.82 1.65 31.02
CA GLU A 237 6.51 2.01 31.58
C GLU A 237 5.46 0.96 31.17
N PRO A 238 4.97 0.11 32.09
CA PRO A 238 4.07 -0.98 31.73
C PRO A 238 2.65 -0.55 31.31
N ASP A 239 2.21 0.69 31.58
CA ASP A 239 0.90 1.19 31.13
C ASP A 239 0.96 1.75 29.68
N PRO A 240 0.27 1.13 28.71
CA PRO A 240 0.24 1.62 27.32
C PRO A 240 -0.33 3.05 27.19
N ALA A 241 -1.28 3.44 28.04
CA ALA A 241 -1.88 4.77 27.99
C ALA A 241 -0.85 5.84 28.39
N VAL A 242 -0.04 5.56 29.42
CA VAL A 242 1.07 6.42 29.82
C VAL A 242 2.15 6.44 28.75
N CYS A 243 2.49 5.28 28.17
CA CYS A 243 3.42 5.20 27.05
C CYS A 243 3.02 6.09 25.87
N MET A 244 1.73 6.12 25.52
CA MET A 244 1.21 6.97 24.44
C MET A 244 1.20 8.45 24.83
N ALA A 245 0.84 8.77 26.08
CA ALA A 245 0.78 10.16 26.58
C ALA A 245 2.17 10.78 26.75
N GLU A 246 3.15 9.99 27.17
CA GLU A 246 4.51 10.43 27.51
C GLU A 246 5.59 9.90 26.55
N ALA A 247 5.19 9.48 25.33
CA ALA A 247 6.06 8.83 24.36
C ALA A 247 7.38 9.58 24.13
N GLY A 248 7.35 10.91 24.03
CA GLY A 248 8.55 11.73 23.84
C GLY A 248 9.58 11.57 24.97
N ALA A 249 9.15 11.70 26.23
CA ALA A 249 10.04 11.57 27.38
C ALA A 249 10.58 10.13 27.53
N LEU A 250 9.75 9.13 27.23
CA LEU A 250 10.19 7.74 27.23
C LEU A 250 11.19 7.46 26.10
N LEU A 251 10.98 8.02 24.90
CA LEU A 251 11.91 7.91 23.78
C LEU A 251 13.27 8.55 24.09
N GLU A 252 13.31 9.66 24.82
CA GLU A 252 14.57 10.26 25.29
C GLU A 252 15.35 9.30 26.21
N ARG A 253 14.66 8.67 27.16
CA ARG A 253 15.27 7.65 28.06
C ARG A 253 15.76 6.41 27.30
N VAL A 254 15.04 6.01 26.25
CA VAL A 254 15.50 4.94 25.34
C VAL A 254 16.75 5.39 24.58
N ALA A 255 16.77 6.61 24.06
CA ALA A 255 17.92 7.15 23.34
C ALA A 255 19.18 7.20 24.21
N GLU A 256 19.06 7.56 25.49
CA GLU A 256 20.17 7.47 26.45
C GLU A 256 20.67 6.03 26.62
N SER A 257 19.75 5.06 26.64
CA SER A 257 20.10 3.64 26.77
C SER A 257 20.82 3.13 25.52
N ILE A 258 20.37 3.52 24.32
CA ILE A 258 21.06 3.25 23.06
C ILE A 258 22.46 3.86 23.07
N ALA A 259 22.60 5.12 23.48
CA ALA A 259 23.90 5.78 23.55
C ALA A 259 24.86 5.04 24.49
N ARG A 260 24.39 4.61 25.67
CA ARG A 260 25.21 3.80 26.60
C ARG A 260 25.64 2.46 26.00
N ASP A 261 24.78 1.82 25.21
CA ASP A 261 25.03 0.50 24.67
C ASP A 261 25.91 0.51 23.40
N PHE A 262 25.94 1.62 22.65
CA PHE A 262 26.55 1.68 21.31
C PHE A 262 27.56 2.82 21.09
N LEU A 263 27.61 3.84 21.95
CA LEU A 263 28.54 4.97 21.82
C LEU A 263 29.60 5.02 22.93
N ALA A 264 29.53 4.11 23.91
CA ALA A 264 30.45 4.04 25.05
C ALA A 264 31.72 3.23 24.74
#